data_AF-A0A7S3BBM4-F1
#
_entry.id   AF-A0A7S3BBM4-F1
#
_cell.length_a   1.000
_cell.length_b   1.000
_cell.length_c   1.000
_cell.angle_alpha   90.00
_cell.angle_beta   90.00
_cell.angle_gamma   90.00
#
_symmetry.space_group_name_H-M   'P 1'
#
loop_
_entity.id
_entity.type
_entity.pdbx_description
1 polymer ?
#
loop_
_entity_poly.entity_id
_entity_poly.type
_entity_poly.pdbx_seq_one_letter_code
_entity_poly.pdbx_strand_id
1 'polypeptide(L)'
;ERETSISRGLEALEAKAQSANMCAQRLLLIPAEAKNAGGVSHQIDVQKELLETESWRLLSVDPTAVIKPSLVQLKDQFLREWQQQQDAKIEAEDAAQKRDEEKQERTEELHRLKEIMQQQELEEKRLREEHARELEEINKQCKQYTERLNAGRATDGKSVVQSRGELASLQQKYDDFMNTSKAELRELDACLSSELDVLTDHKMRIEQQLQELGEHLRGKVATLRDYDCSA
;
A
#
# COMPACT_ATOMS: atom_id res chain seq x y z
N GLU A 1 -64.47 -91.62 21.12
CA GLU A 1 -63.40 -91.40 20.13
C GLU A 1 -63.56 -90.12 19.32
N ARG A 2 -64.74 -89.82 18.75
CA ARG A 2 -64.98 -88.56 18.01
C ARG A 2 -64.90 -87.32 18.91
N GLU A 3 -65.54 -87.33 20.08
CA GLU A 3 -65.50 -86.21 21.04
C GLU A 3 -64.07 -85.89 21.52
N THR A 4 -63.29 -86.93 21.83
CA THR A 4 -61.88 -86.80 22.23
C THR A 4 -60.96 -86.29 21.12
N SER A 5 -61.35 -86.47 19.85
CA SER A 5 -60.62 -85.95 18.69
C SER A 5 -60.93 -84.47 18.46
N ILE A 6 -62.21 -84.10 18.61
CA ILE A 6 -62.68 -82.72 18.49
C ILE A 6 -62.09 -81.83 19.60
N SER A 7 -62.07 -82.30 20.84
CA SER A 7 -61.49 -81.55 21.96
C SER A 7 -59.99 -81.29 21.79
N ARG A 8 -59.21 -82.29 21.36
CA ARG A 8 -57.78 -82.08 21.01
C ARG A 8 -57.59 -81.10 19.86
N GLY A 9 -58.48 -81.13 18.86
CA GLY A 9 -58.47 -80.17 17.75
C GLY A 9 -58.72 -78.73 18.20
N LEU A 10 -59.64 -78.54 19.14
CA LEU A 10 -59.95 -77.24 19.73
C LEU A 10 -58.81 -76.71 20.61
N GLU A 11 -58.20 -77.56 21.44
CA GLU A 11 -57.00 -77.19 22.22
C GLU A 11 -55.85 -76.76 21.30
N ALA A 12 -55.63 -77.47 20.20
CA ALA A 12 -54.62 -77.09 19.20
C ALA A 12 -54.95 -75.78 18.48
N LEU A 13 -56.23 -75.51 18.20
CA LEU A 13 -56.68 -74.25 17.59
C LEU A 13 -56.52 -73.07 18.56
N GLU A 14 -56.87 -73.26 19.83
CA GLU A 14 -56.71 -72.27 20.90
C GLU A 14 -55.24 -71.95 21.16
N ALA A 15 -54.36 -72.96 21.20
CA ALA A 15 -52.92 -72.76 21.31
C ALA A 15 -52.36 -71.93 20.13
N LYS A 16 -52.85 -72.17 18.91
CA LYS A 16 -52.48 -71.38 17.72
C LYS A 16 -53.01 -69.94 17.78
N ALA A 17 -54.25 -69.76 18.23
CA ALA A 17 -54.85 -68.44 18.41
C ALA A 17 -54.08 -67.62 19.47
N GLN A 18 -53.72 -68.23 20.60
CA GLN A 18 -52.89 -67.60 21.63
C GLN A 18 -51.50 -67.22 21.10
N SER A 19 -50.85 -68.11 20.35
CA SER A 19 -49.55 -67.80 19.72
C SER A 19 -49.66 -66.63 18.73
N ALA A 20 -50.73 -66.58 17.92
CA ALA A 20 -51.01 -65.47 17.03
C ALA A 20 -51.26 -64.16 17.80
N ASN A 21 -52.03 -64.20 18.88
CA ASN A 21 -52.31 -63.04 19.74
C ASN A 21 -51.03 -62.51 20.41
N MET A 22 -50.13 -63.38 20.86
CA MET A 22 -48.82 -62.98 21.41
C MET A 22 -47.96 -62.25 20.37
N CYS A 23 -47.93 -62.76 19.13
CA CYS A 23 -47.25 -62.09 18.02
C CYS A 23 -47.91 -60.75 17.67
N ALA A 24 -49.23 -60.70 17.63
CA ALA A 24 -50.00 -59.48 17.36
C ALA A 24 -49.78 -58.41 18.44
N GLN A 25 -49.69 -58.79 19.72
CA GLN A 25 -49.33 -57.88 20.81
C GLN A 25 -47.91 -57.33 20.65
N ARG A 26 -46.92 -58.18 20.32
CA ARG A 26 -45.54 -57.74 20.07
C ARG A 26 -45.43 -56.76 18.90
N LEU A 27 -46.31 -56.92 17.90
CA LEU A 27 -46.42 -56.03 16.75
C LEU A 27 -47.34 -54.83 16.98
N LEU A 28 -47.89 -54.67 18.19
CA LEU A 28 -48.80 -53.59 18.56
C LEU A 28 -50.05 -53.52 17.65
N LEU A 29 -50.68 -54.67 17.42
CA LEU A 29 -51.91 -54.85 16.63
C LEU A 29 -53.17 -55.08 17.48
N ILE A 30 -52.99 -55.22 18.80
CA ILE A 30 -54.05 -55.42 19.79
C ILE A 30 -53.77 -54.43 20.95
N PRO A 31 -54.76 -53.64 21.42
CA PRO A 31 -56.15 -53.58 20.96
C PRO A 31 -56.29 -52.82 19.63
N ALA A 32 -57.52 -52.62 19.14
CA ALA A 32 -57.79 -51.98 17.83
C ALA A 32 -57.21 -50.55 17.72
N GLU A 33 -56.99 -49.89 18.84
CA GLU A 33 -56.39 -48.56 18.98
C GLU A 33 -54.86 -48.58 18.97
N ALA A 34 -54.23 -49.76 18.94
CA ALA A 34 -52.78 -49.88 18.94
C ALA A 34 -52.18 -49.30 17.65
N LYS A 35 -50.94 -48.80 17.75
CA LYS A 35 -50.26 -47.99 16.72
C LYS A 35 -50.33 -48.59 15.30
N ASN A 36 -50.25 -49.91 15.20
CA ASN A 36 -50.19 -50.63 13.92
C ASN A 36 -51.51 -51.35 13.59
N ALA A 37 -52.51 -51.27 14.46
CA ALA A 37 -53.77 -52.01 14.34
C ALA A 37 -54.72 -51.43 13.28
N GLY A 38 -54.56 -50.15 12.92
CA GLY A 38 -55.36 -49.50 11.88
C GLY A 38 -56.88 -49.51 12.16
N GLY A 39 -57.28 -49.56 13.44
CA GLY A 39 -58.69 -49.66 13.85
C GLY A 39 -59.27 -51.07 13.84
N VAL A 40 -58.46 -52.11 13.57
CA VAL A 40 -58.88 -53.51 13.53
C VAL A 40 -58.34 -54.27 14.74
N SER A 41 -59.21 -54.95 15.50
CA SER A 41 -58.75 -55.87 16.54
C SER A 41 -58.26 -57.17 15.90
N HIS A 42 -56.95 -57.42 16.02
CA HIS A 42 -56.33 -58.66 15.53
C HIS A 42 -56.41 -59.81 16.54
N GLN A 43 -57.19 -59.64 17.61
CA GLN A 43 -57.37 -60.65 18.63
C GLN A 43 -58.30 -61.77 18.13
N ILE A 44 -57.76 -62.98 18.12
CA ILE A 44 -58.49 -64.20 17.77
C ILE A 44 -58.90 -64.91 19.06
N ASP A 45 -60.19 -64.96 19.32
CA ASP A 45 -60.78 -65.74 20.41
C ASP A 45 -61.54 -66.93 19.81
N VAL A 46 -61.35 -68.12 20.38
CA VAL A 46 -62.01 -69.36 19.94
C VAL A 46 -63.34 -69.51 20.67
N GLN A 47 -64.45 -69.37 19.95
CA GLN A 47 -65.81 -69.41 20.50
C GLN A 47 -66.31 -70.85 20.54
N LYS A 48 -65.87 -71.61 21.55
CA LYS A 48 -66.20 -73.04 21.74
C LYS A 48 -67.71 -73.31 21.83
N GLU A 49 -68.49 -72.32 22.27
CA GLU A 49 -69.94 -72.39 22.43
C GLU A 49 -70.70 -72.47 21.08
N LEU A 50 -70.10 -72.00 19.99
CA LEU A 50 -70.71 -71.98 18.66
C LEU A 50 -70.49 -73.26 17.86
N LEU A 51 -69.79 -74.24 18.43
CA LEU A 51 -69.44 -75.49 17.76
C LEU A 51 -70.68 -76.29 17.32
N GLU A 52 -71.77 -76.20 18.07
CA GLU A 52 -73.01 -76.96 17.85
C GLU A 52 -73.99 -76.24 16.90
N THR A 53 -73.95 -74.90 16.84
CA THR A 53 -74.92 -74.05 16.13
C THR A 53 -74.37 -73.44 14.83
N GLU A 54 -73.13 -72.92 14.86
CA GLU A 54 -72.49 -72.27 13.71
C GLU A 54 -71.00 -72.62 13.66
N SER A 55 -70.69 -73.88 13.35
CA SER A 55 -69.31 -74.41 13.29
C SER A 55 -68.37 -73.67 12.34
N TRP A 56 -68.90 -72.84 11.43
CA TRP A 56 -68.15 -71.98 10.51
C TRP A 56 -67.73 -70.63 11.12
N ARG A 57 -68.25 -70.25 12.30
CA ARG A 57 -67.95 -69.01 13.06
C ARG A 57 -67.19 -69.25 14.36
N LEU A 58 -66.31 -70.25 14.41
CA LEU A 58 -65.56 -70.59 15.63
C LEU A 58 -64.53 -69.54 16.07
N LEU A 59 -64.25 -68.54 15.25
CA LEU A 59 -63.27 -67.50 15.52
C LEU A 59 -63.97 -66.13 15.62
N SER A 60 -63.54 -65.30 16.58
CA SER A 60 -64.03 -63.93 16.76
C SER A 60 -63.85 -63.03 15.53
N VAL A 61 -62.83 -63.30 14.72
CA VAL A 61 -62.47 -62.52 13.54
C VAL A 61 -62.10 -63.47 12.40
N ASP A 62 -62.56 -63.17 11.18
CA ASP A 62 -62.18 -63.90 9.98
C ASP A 62 -60.71 -63.63 9.62
N PRO A 63 -59.83 -64.64 9.71
CA PRO A 63 -58.41 -64.46 9.40
C PRO A 63 -58.16 -64.09 7.94
N THR A 64 -59.03 -64.54 7.03
CA THR A 64 -58.86 -64.37 5.59
C THR A 64 -59.40 -63.05 5.08
N ALA A 65 -60.57 -62.61 5.58
CA ALA A 65 -61.22 -61.40 5.14
C ALA A 65 -60.74 -60.14 5.87
N VAL A 66 -60.24 -60.27 7.11
CA VAL A 66 -59.90 -59.12 7.97
C VAL A 66 -58.40 -59.07 8.28
N ILE A 67 -57.86 -60.10 8.94
CA ILE A 67 -56.48 -60.08 9.46
C ILE A 67 -55.44 -60.12 8.33
N LYS A 68 -55.63 -60.97 7.31
CA LYS A 68 -54.69 -61.07 6.20
C LYS A 68 -54.58 -59.77 5.40
N PRO A 69 -55.67 -59.13 4.93
CA PRO A 69 -55.56 -57.88 4.19
C PRO A 69 -55.00 -56.72 5.03
N SER A 70 -55.34 -56.62 6.32
CA SER A 70 -54.74 -55.59 7.20
C SER A 70 -53.24 -55.77 7.37
N LEU A 71 -52.76 -57.02 7.56
CA LEU A 71 -51.33 -57.32 7.63
C LEU A 71 -50.59 -57.05 6.32
N VAL A 72 -51.22 -57.30 5.17
CA VAL A 72 -50.65 -56.97 3.85
C VAL A 72 -50.51 -55.45 3.71
N GLN A 73 -51.54 -54.68 4.05
CA GLN A 73 -51.47 -53.21 4.02
C GLN A 73 -50.38 -52.66 4.95
N LEU A 74 -50.28 -53.20 6.16
CA LEU A 74 -49.25 -52.80 7.12
C LEU A 74 -47.84 -53.13 6.61
N LYS A 75 -47.65 -54.32 6.04
CA LYS A 75 -46.38 -54.69 5.41
C LYS A 75 -46.01 -53.74 4.28
N ASP A 76 -46.96 -53.42 3.40
CA ASP A 76 -46.73 -52.51 2.28
C ASP A 76 -46.40 -51.10 2.76
N GLN A 77 -47.04 -50.63 3.83
CA GLN A 77 -46.72 -49.36 4.48
C GLN A 77 -45.28 -49.36 5.02
N PHE A 78 -44.90 -50.37 5.79
CA PHE A 78 -43.53 -50.48 6.31
C PHE A 78 -42.49 -50.58 5.21
N LEU A 79 -42.78 -51.29 4.12
CA LEU A 79 -41.88 -51.37 2.97
C LEU A 79 -41.69 -50.01 2.30
N ARG A 80 -42.75 -49.22 2.15
CA ARG A 80 -42.66 -47.85 1.59
C ARG A 80 -41.87 -46.94 2.52
N GLU A 81 -42.17 -46.95 3.82
CA GLU A 81 -41.44 -46.14 4.81
C GLU A 81 -39.96 -46.53 4.84
N TRP A 82 -39.66 -47.82 4.81
CA TRP A 82 -38.28 -48.32 4.73
C TRP A 82 -37.57 -47.86 3.46
N GLN A 83 -38.22 -47.96 2.29
CA GLN A 83 -37.67 -47.46 1.02
C GLN A 83 -37.41 -45.96 1.08
N GLN A 84 -38.36 -45.16 1.58
CA GLN A 84 -38.17 -43.72 1.73
C GLN A 84 -37.01 -43.37 2.67
N GLN A 85 -36.86 -44.08 3.78
CA GLN A 85 -35.73 -43.88 4.70
C GLN A 85 -34.40 -44.29 4.07
N GLN A 86 -34.40 -45.35 3.27
CA GLN A 86 -33.23 -45.80 2.53
C GLN A 86 -32.81 -44.78 1.46
N ASP A 87 -33.77 -44.26 0.69
CA ASP A 87 -33.53 -43.23 -0.32
C ASP A 87 -33.03 -41.93 0.32
N ALA A 88 -33.67 -41.49 1.41
CA ALA A 88 -33.23 -40.31 2.17
C ALA A 88 -31.81 -40.47 2.75
N LYS A 89 -31.44 -41.69 3.17
CA LYS A 89 -30.08 -42.00 3.61
C LYS A 89 -29.08 -41.87 2.47
N ILE A 90 -29.39 -42.40 1.30
CA ILE A 90 -28.52 -42.31 0.11
C ILE A 90 -28.35 -40.83 -0.29
N GLU A 91 -29.44 -40.07 -0.34
CA GLU A 91 -29.37 -38.63 -0.65
C GLU A 91 -28.51 -37.85 0.36
N ALA A 92 -28.59 -38.20 1.65
CA ALA A 92 -27.78 -37.57 2.68
C ALA A 92 -26.29 -37.94 2.56
N GLU A 93 -25.97 -39.20 2.20
CA GLU A 93 -24.61 -39.65 1.94
C GLU A 93 -24.01 -38.95 0.71
N ASP A 94 -24.77 -38.82 -0.39
CA ASP A 94 -24.36 -38.08 -1.59
C ASP A 94 -24.14 -36.58 -1.30
N ALA A 95 -25.02 -35.97 -0.52
CA ALA A 95 -24.88 -34.57 -0.11
C ALA A 95 -23.66 -34.35 0.80
N ALA A 96 -23.33 -35.32 1.66
CA ALA A 96 -22.13 -35.26 2.49
C ALA A 96 -20.86 -35.38 1.64
N GLN A 97 -20.82 -36.31 0.67
CA GLN A 97 -19.69 -36.44 -0.26
C GLN A 97 -19.44 -35.16 -1.05
N LYS A 98 -20.49 -34.55 -1.62
CA LYS A 98 -20.37 -33.27 -2.34
C LYS A 98 -19.82 -32.15 -1.46
N ARG A 99 -20.25 -32.08 -0.20
CA ARG A 99 -19.73 -31.08 0.75
C ARG A 99 -18.26 -31.32 1.08
N ASP A 100 -17.83 -32.57 1.18
CA ASP A 100 -16.43 -32.91 1.40
C ASP A 100 -15.57 -32.58 0.18
N GLU A 101 -16.06 -32.82 -1.04
CA GLU A 101 -15.42 -32.38 -2.29
C GLU A 101 -15.29 -30.84 -2.35
N GLU A 102 -16.37 -30.10 -2.14
CA GLU A 102 -16.34 -28.62 -2.09
C GLU A 102 -15.38 -28.10 -1.02
N LYS A 103 -15.31 -28.78 0.13
CA LYS A 103 -14.39 -28.44 1.21
C LYS A 103 -12.94 -28.69 0.78
N GLN A 104 -12.65 -29.80 0.11
CA GLN A 104 -11.33 -30.09 -0.43
C GLN A 104 -10.91 -29.02 -1.45
N GLU A 105 -11.77 -28.70 -2.42
CA GLU A 105 -11.51 -27.65 -3.42
C GLU A 105 -11.21 -26.31 -2.76
N ARG A 106 -12.01 -25.89 -1.78
CA ARG A 106 -11.77 -24.63 -1.03
C ARG A 106 -10.46 -24.68 -0.23
N THR A 107 -10.10 -25.83 0.35
CA THR A 107 -8.83 -25.95 1.07
C THR A 107 -7.63 -25.86 0.14
N GLU A 108 -7.73 -26.41 -1.08
CA GLU A 108 -6.69 -26.28 -2.10
C GLU A 108 -6.57 -24.83 -2.59
N GLU A 109 -7.69 -24.17 -2.86
CA GLU A 109 -7.71 -22.76 -3.26
C GLU A 109 -7.11 -21.85 -2.17
N LEU A 110 -7.46 -22.09 -0.90
CA LEU A 110 -6.86 -21.39 0.23
C LEU A 110 -5.35 -21.63 0.32
N HIS A 111 -4.87 -22.84 0.01
CA HIS A 111 -3.45 -23.12 0.00
C HIS A 111 -2.72 -22.36 -1.10
N ARG A 112 -3.27 -22.36 -2.33
CA ARG A 112 -2.73 -21.60 -3.46
C ARG A 112 -2.69 -20.10 -3.16
N LEU A 113 -3.76 -19.54 -2.60
CA LEU A 113 -3.81 -18.12 -2.22
C LEU A 113 -2.76 -17.76 -1.16
N LYS A 114 -2.53 -18.65 -0.18
CA LYS A 114 -1.46 -18.45 0.81
C LYS A 114 -0.06 -18.44 0.17
N GLU A 115 0.19 -19.32 -0.79
CA GLU A 115 1.46 -19.37 -1.52
C GLU A 115 1.68 -18.09 -2.33
N ILE A 116 0.66 -17.62 -3.05
CA ILE A 116 0.71 -16.35 -3.80
C ILE A 116 0.99 -15.17 -2.86
N MET A 117 0.31 -15.11 -1.71
CA MET A 117 0.53 -14.05 -0.72
C MET A 117 1.97 -14.06 -0.18
N GLN A 118 2.52 -15.23 0.12
CA GLN A 118 3.92 -15.36 0.56
C GLN A 118 4.91 -14.91 -0.53
N GLN A 119 4.65 -15.25 -1.80
CA GLN A 119 5.48 -14.78 -2.91
C GLN A 119 5.44 -13.25 -3.04
N GLN A 120 4.26 -12.65 -2.96
CA GLN A 120 4.09 -11.20 -3.01
C GLN A 120 4.77 -10.49 -1.83
N GLU A 121 4.70 -11.04 -0.62
CA GLU A 121 5.42 -10.49 0.54
C GLU A 121 6.94 -10.51 0.36
N LEU A 122 7.47 -11.58 -0.25
CA LEU A 122 8.90 -11.68 -0.57
C LEU A 122 9.31 -10.68 -1.66
N GLU A 123 8.51 -10.54 -2.70
CA GLU A 123 8.73 -9.54 -3.76
C GLU A 123 8.66 -8.11 -3.22
N GLU A 124 7.68 -7.80 -2.37
CA GLU A 124 7.55 -6.49 -1.75
C GLU A 124 8.77 -6.16 -0.87
N LYS A 125 9.23 -7.13 -0.07
CA LYS A 125 10.46 -6.97 0.73
C LYS A 125 11.67 -6.71 -0.17
N ARG A 126 11.82 -7.45 -1.26
CA ARG A 126 12.91 -7.27 -2.21
C ARG A 126 12.89 -5.87 -2.82
N LEU A 127 11.73 -5.42 -3.31
CA LEU A 127 11.57 -4.08 -3.90
C LEU A 127 11.82 -2.97 -2.88
N ARG A 128 11.38 -3.13 -1.62
CA ARG A 128 11.69 -2.17 -0.55
C ARG A 128 13.19 -2.08 -0.28
N GLU A 129 13.90 -3.21 -0.25
CA GLU A 129 15.35 -3.23 -0.07
C GLU A 129 16.08 -2.59 -1.26
N GLU A 130 15.64 -2.87 -2.49
CA GLU A 130 16.18 -2.26 -3.71
C GLU A 130 16.01 -0.74 -3.68
N HIS A 131 14.80 -0.24 -3.41
CA HIS A 131 14.54 1.20 -3.29
C HIS A 131 15.29 1.87 -2.14
N ALA A 132 15.46 1.18 -1.00
CA ALA A 132 16.26 1.70 0.11
C ALA A 132 17.73 1.91 -0.31
N ARG A 133 18.31 0.96 -1.07
CA ARG A 133 19.68 1.09 -1.61
C ARG A 133 19.79 2.22 -2.64
N GLU A 134 18.82 2.35 -3.54
CA GLU A 134 18.78 3.44 -4.52
C GLU A 134 18.72 4.81 -3.82
N LEU A 135 17.86 4.95 -2.80
CA LEU A 135 17.77 6.18 -2.01
C LEU A 135 19.07 6.49 -1.27
N GLU A 136 19.75 5.49 -0.71
CA GLU A 136 21.06 5.68 -0.10
C GLU A 136 22.11 6.15 -1.11
N GLU A 137 22.12 5.60 -2.32
CA GLU A 137 23.05 6.00 -3.37
C GLU A 137 22.78 7.42 -3.85
N ILE A 138 21.52 7.77 -4.11
CA ILE A 138 21.11 9.14 -4.46
C ILE A 138 21.52 10.11 -3.34
N ASN A 139 21.28 9.76 -2.07
CA ASN A 139 21.66 10.61 -0.94
C ASN A 139 23.19 10.81 -0.86
N LYS A 140 23.99 9.76 -1.11
CA LYS A 140 25.45 9.88 -1.22
C LYS A 140 25.85 10.83 -2.35
N GLN A 141 25.23 10.72 -3.51
CA GLN A 141 25.50 11.63 -4.63
C GLN A 141 25.11 13.08 -4.29
N CYS A 142 23.94 13.30 -3.68
CA CYS A 142 23.51 14.62 -3.21
C CYS A 142 24.50 15.23 -2.22
N LYS A 143 25.02 14.45 -1.27
CA LYS A 143 26.06 14.90 -0.34
C LYS A 143 27.34 15.31 -1.08
N GLN A 144 27.81 14.49 -2.02
CA GLN A 144 28.99 14.82 -2.85
C GLN A 144 28.79 16.11 -3.66
N TYR A 145 27.62 16.30 -4.29
CA TYR A 145 27.32 17.54 -5.00
C TYR A 145 27.28 18.76 -4.08
N THR A 146 26.72 18.59 -2.88
CA THR A 146 26.68 19.65 -1.86
C THR A 146 28.08 20.01 -1.38
N GLU A 147 28.94 19.02 -1.13
CA GLU A 147 30.35 19.22 -0.79
C GLU A 147 31.10 19.94 -1.92
N ARG A 148 30.91 19.53 -3.18
CA ARG A 148 31.51 20.20 -4.35
C ARG A 148 31.04 21.64 -4.49
N LEU A 149 29.74 21.92 -4.30
CA LEU A 149 29.21 23.28 -4.31
C LEU A 149 29.80 24.14 -3.20
N ASN A 150 29.92 23.59 -1.99
CA ASN A 150 30.52 24.30 -0.85
C ASN A 150 32.01 24.57 -1.08
N ALA A 151 32.75 23.60 -1.64
CA ALA A 151 34.15 23.77 -2.02
C ALA A 151 34.30 24.86 -3.08
N GLY A 152 33.49 24.84 -4.14
CA GLY A 152 33.46 25.87 -5.19
C GLY A 152 33.14 27.26 -4.65
N ARG A 153 32.12 27.38 -3.78
CA ARG A 153 31.81 28.67 -3.11
C ARG A 153 32.97 29.17 -2.26
N ALA A 154 33.66 28.29 -1.55
CA ALA A 154 34.81 28.67 -0.74
C ALA A 154 36.02 29.10 -1.58
N THR A 155 36.28 28.45 -2.72
CA THR A 155 37.35 28.84 -3.64
C THR A 155 37.03 30.13 -4.37
N ASP A 156 35.84 30.24 -4.93
CA ASP A 156 35.40 31.41 -5.70
C ASP A 156 35.29 32.64 -4.79
N GLY A 157 34.76 32.45 -3.56
CA GLY A 157 34.71 33.51 -2.56
C GLY A 157 36.10 34.04 -2.19
N LYS A 158 37.10 33.16 -2.03
CA LYS A 158 38.49 33.57 -1.78
C LYS A 158 39.09 34.31 -2.98
N SER A 159 38.87 33.82 -4.19
CA SER A 159 39.37 34.44 -5.43
C SER A 159 38.76 35.84 -5.66
N VAL A 160 37.46 36.01 -5.43
CA VAL A 160 36.78 37.32 -5.55
C VAL A 160 37.28 38.30 -4.48
N VAL A 161 37.49 37.85 -3.24
CA VAL A 161 38.03 38.72 -2.18
C VAL A 161 39.48 39.13 -2.48
N GLN A 162 40.31 38.19 -2.96
CA GLN A 162 41.70 38.46 -3.34
C GLN A 162 41.77 39.46 -4.51
N SER A 163 41.04 39.21 -5.60
CA SER A 163 41.01 40.11 -6.77
C SER A 163 40.45 41.49 -6.42
N ARG A 164 39.43 41.59 -5.56
CA ARG A 164 38.97 42.90 -5.05
C ARG A 164 40.03 43.62 -4.23
N GLY A 165 40.78 42.90 -3.40
CA GLY A 165 41.91 43.46 -2.65
C GLY A 165 43.03 43.97 -3.56
N GLU A 166 43.39 43.21 -4.59
CA GLU A 166 44.37 43.60 -5.61
C GLU A 166 43.92 44.84 -6.36
N LEU A 167 42.67 44.88 -6.84
CA LEU A 167 42.08 46.05 -7.49
C LEU A 167 42.12 47.29 -6.59
N ALA A 168 41.71 47.17 -5.32
CA ALA A 168 41.76 48.28 -4.37
C ALA A 168 43.20 48.77 -4.15
N SER A 169 44.16 47.86 -4.03
CA SER A 169 45.58 48.21 -3.87
C SER A 169 46.16 48.90 -5.10
N LEU A 170 45.75 48.48 -6.30
CA LEU A 170 46.19 49.05 -7.57
C LEU A 170 45.60 50.45 -7.76
N GLN A 171 44.32 50.61 -7.40
CA GLN A 171 43.65 51.91 -7.41
C GLN A 171 44.32 52.89 -6.45
N GLN A 172 44.65 52.46 -5.23
CA GLN A 172 45.41 53.29 -4.29
C GLN A 172 46.77 53.71 -4.86
N LYS A 173 47.54 52.78 -5.43
CA LYS A 173 48.83 53.09 -6.08
C LYS A 173 48.69 54.07 -7.24
N TYR A 174 47.62 53.94 -8.02
CA TYR A 174 47.32 54.85 -9.11
C TYR A 174 47.01 56.26 -8.58
N ASP A 175 46.17 56.36 -7.56
CA ASP A 175 45.82 57.65 -6.93
C ASP A 175 47.05 58.31 -6.31
N ASP A 176 47.90 57.54 -5.61
CA ASP A 176 49.17 58.02 -5.06
C ASP A 176 50.10 58.53 -6.17
N PHE A 177 50.28 57.76 -7.25
CA PHE A 177 51.09 58.16 -8.40
C PHE A 177 50.55 59.42 -9.10
N MET A 178 49.23 59.53 -9.26
CA MET A 178 48.60 60.72 -9.83
C MET A 178 48.79 61.94 -8.93
N ASN A 179 48.77 61.77 -7.61
CA ASN A 179 49.00 62.83 -6.65
C ASN A 179 50.47 63.28 -6.64
N THR A 180 51.43 62.35 -6.66
CA THR A 180 52.86 62.67 -6.76
C THR A 180 53.18 63.35 -8.09
N SER A 181 52.68 62.82 -9.21
CA SER A 181 52.89 63.43 -10.53
C SER A 181 52.31 64.85 -10.61
N LYS A 182 51.11 65.08 -10.03
CA LYS A 182 50.54 66.44 -9.95
C LYS A 182 51.37 67.36 -9.04
N ALA A 183 51.94 66.85 -7.95
CA ALA A 183 52.80 67.63 -7.08
C ALA A 183 54.10 68.02 -7.80
N GLU A 184 54.75 67.08 -8.46
CA GLU A 184 55.96 67.30 -9.27
C GLU A 184 55.71 68.29 -10.41
N LEU A 185 54.56 68.20 -11.11
CA LEU A 185 54.18 69.18 -12.13
C LEU A 185 54.01 70.59 -11.55
N ARG A 186 53.38 70.73 -10.39
CA ARG A 186 53.23 72.03 -9.71
C ARG A 186 54.58 72.59 -9.26
N GLU A 187 55.48 71.74 -8.77
CA GLU A 187 56.84 72.14 -8.41
C GLU A 187 57.62 72.61 -9.65
N LEU A 188 57.52 71.87 -10.76
CA LEU A 188 58.14 72.26 -12.03
C LEU A 188 57.58 73.59 -12.55
N ASP A 189 56.26 73.76 -12.53
CA ASP A 189 55.60 75.01 -12.93
C ASP A 189 56.03 76.20 -12.06
N ALA A 190 56.19 75.98 -10.74
CA ALA A 190 56.69 76.99 -9.83
C ALA A 190 58.16 77.37 -10.11
N CYS A 191 59.02 76.37 -10.34
CA CYS A 191 60.42 76.59 -10.74
C CYS A 191 60.51 77.33 -12.08
N LEU A 192 59.74 76.92 -13.09
CA LEU A 192 59.71 77.58 -14.40
C LEU A 192 59.21 79.03 -14.28
N SER A 193 58.17 79.27 -13.49
CA SER A 193 57.66 80.62 -13.24
C SER A 193 58.72 81.50 -12.57
N SER A 194 59.40 80.97 -11.53
CA SER A 194 60.48 81.68 -10.84
C SER A 194 61.65 82.02 -11.78
N GLU A 195 62.07 81.09 -12.65
CA GLU A 195 63.15 81.34 -13.61
C GLU A 195 62.73 82.34 -14.70
N LEU A 196 61.47 82.27 -15.15
CA LEU A 196 60.91 83.26 -16.08
C LEU A 196 60.85 84.66 -15.44
N ASP A 197 60.51 84.78 -14.17
CA ASP A 197 60.55 86.03 -13.43
C ASP A 197 61.98 86.59 -13.36
N VAL A 198 62.97 85.76 -13.02
CA VAL A 198 64.39 86.14 -13.01
C VAL A 198 64.86 86.61 -14.39
N LEU A 199 64.49 85.91 -15.46
CA LEU A 199 64.80 86.30 -16.84
C LEU A 199 64.12 87.61 -17.23
N THR A 200 62.89 87.84 -16.76
CA THR A 200 62.12 89.05 -17.03
C THR A 200 62.74 90.25 -16.30
N ASP A 201 63.10 90.09 -15.04
CA ASP A 201 63.83 91.10 -14.25
C ASP A 201 65.19 91.43 -14.87
N HIS A 202 65.95 90.41 -15.29
CA HIS A 202 67.22 90.60 -15.96
C HIS A 202 67.06 91.33 -17.31
N LYS A 203 66.02 90.97 -18.09
CA LYS A 203 65.67 91.66 -19.33
C LYS A 203 65.32 93.13 -19.05
N MET A 204 64.45 93.42 -18.09
CA MET A 204 64.08 94.79 -17.71
C MET A 204 65.30 95.60 -17.27
N ARG A 205 66.23 95.00 -16.52
CA ARG A 205 67.47 95.64 -16.09
C ARG A 205 68.37 95.99 -17.27
N ILE A 206 68.51 95.10 -18.27
CA ILE A 206 69.25 95.39 -19.50
C ILE A 206 68.56 96.51 -20.30
N GLU A 207 67.23 96.48 -20.44
CA GLU A 207 66.47 97.52 -21.12
C GLU A 207 66.66 98.88 -20.44
N GLN A 208 66.63 98.93 -19.10
CA GLN A 208 66.95 100.13 -18.32
C GLN A 208 68.40 100.61 -18.57
N GLN A 209 69.38 99.72 -18.50
CA GLN A 209 70.79 100.06 -18.77
C GLN A 209 70.98 100.58 -20.20
N LEU A 210 70.32 100.00 -21.20
CA LEU A 210 70.36 100.46 -22.58
C LEU A 210 69.66 101.81 -22.74
N GLN A 211 68.56 102.05 -22.03
CA GLN A 211 67.87 103.34 -22.01
C GLN A 211 68.75 104.43 -21.39
N GLU A 212 69.35 104.16 -20.22
CA GLU A 212 70.32 105.05 -19.57
C GLU A 212 71.52 105.34 -20.48
N LEU A 213 72.07 104.33 -21.16
CA LEU A 213 73.14 104.50 -22.13
C LEU A 213 72.69 105.36 -23.33
N GLY A 214 71.47 105.14 -23.81
CA GLY A 214 70.86 105.90 -24.91
C GLY A 214 70.56 107.35 -24.53
N GLU A 215 70.16 107.62 -23.28
CA GLU A 215 70.01 108.96 -22.72
C GLU A 215 71.37 109.62 -22.53
N HIS A 216 72.38 108.90 -22.03
CA HIS A 216 73.74 109.39 -21.90
C HIS A 216 74.36 109.75 -23.26
N LEU A 217 74.19 108.91 -24.28
CA LEU A 217 74.64 109.18 -25.64
C LEU A 217 73.88 110.34 -26.28
N ARG A 218 72.55 110.45 -26.09
CA ARG A 218 71.77 111.62 -26.55
C ARG A 218 72.24 112.91 -25.88
N GLY A 219 72.50 112.89 -24.58
CA GLY A 219 73.09 114.02 -23.86
C GLY A 219 74.46 114.41 -24.41
N LYS A 220 75.31 113.41 -24.71
CA LYS A 220 76.65 113.62 -25.29
C LYS A 220 76.59 114.20 -26.71
N VAL A 221 75.64 113.73 -27.54
CA VAL A 221 75.40 114.27 -28.88
C VAL A 221 74.81 115.68 -28.83
N ALA A 222 73.94 115.98 -27.87
CA ALA A 222 73.45 117.35 -27.66
C ALA A 222 74.59 118.30 -27.26
N THR A 223 75.48 117.89 -26.34
CA THR A 223 76.67 118.70 -25.99
C THR A 223 77.65 118.87 -27.16
N LEU A 224 77.75 117.89 -28.07
CA LEU A 224 78.57 118.02 -29.28
C LEU A 224 77.90 118.95 -30.32
N ARG A 225 76.57 118.94 -30.43
CA ARG A 225 75.80 119.87 -31.28
C ARG A 225 75.85 121.32 -30.79
N ASP A 226 75.84 121.54 -29.48
CA ASP A 226 75.98 122.88 -28.89
C ASP A 226 77.39 123.45 -29.10
N TYR A 227 78.40 122.58 -29.24
CA TYR A 227 79.75 122.95 -29.66
C TYR A 227 79.83 123.37 -31.14
N ASP A 228 79.05 122.76 -32.03
CA ASP A 228 79.03 123.08 -33.47
C ASP A 228 78.12 124.27 -33.84
N CYS A 229 77.35 124.85 -32.91
CA CYS A 229 76.59 126.09 -33.14
C CYS A 229 77.24 127.35 -32.54
N SER A 230 78.43 127.22 -31.94
CA SER A 230 79.13 128.29 -31.21
C SER A 230 80.50 128.67 -31.81
N ALA A 231 80.84 128.19 -33.01
CA ALA A 231 82.06 128.53 -33.76
C ALA A 231 81.81 128.46 -35.27
#